data_AF-A0A7K4MMG4-F1
#
_entry.id   AF-A0A7K4MMG4-F1
#
_cell.length_a   1.000
_cell.length_b   1.000
_cell.length_c   1.000
_cell.angle_alpha   90.00
_cell.angle_beta   90.00
_cell.angle_gamma   90.00
#
_symmetry.space_group_name_H-M   'P 1'
#
loop_
_entity.id
_entity.type
_entity.pdbx_description
1 polymer ?
#
loop_
_entity_poly.entity_id
_entity_poly.type
_entity_poly.pdbx_seq_one_letter_code
_entity_poly.pdbx_strand_id
1 'polypeptide(L)'
;MVIGDNKGMTYEKMIVQIMRDKKIIPEGKQGAGGGPGTDITFLHHGKEYKMEIKNNVTDPDYGQKRLIPEKVGDKWKWNWVPSVREMKIVKYYTSLGVLDYINSKKIIPNKYRKPDSDLTLKDVKEDQANFEDPSHSISSDAFEIFYEDKADYIQIGKRFGLFHIKEDKANLGTDKFEGNFILRLRAKRHTTKNFYCYSFFAVLKCKKILKKSRCNLENYPGQVFPAIIP
;
A
#
# COMPACT_ATOMS: atom_id res chain seq x y z
N MET A 1 -7.78 -15.02 11.70
CA MET A 1 -7.32 -15.65 10.45
C MET A 1 -8.52 -15.68 9.53
N VAL A 2 -8.44 -15.09 8.33
CA VAL A 2 -9.52 -15.23 7.34
C VAL A 2 -9.28 -16.57 6.67
N ILE A 3 -10.24 -17.49 6.79
CA ILE A 3 -10.24 -18.74 6.03
C ILE A 3 -10.83 -18.41 4.66
N GLY A 4 -10.05 -18.57 3.59
CA GLY A 4 -10.45 -18.26 2.21
C GLY A 4 -9.84 -16.97 1.65
N ASP A 5 -9.89 -16.85 0.32
CA ASP A 5 -9.41 -15.67 -0.40
C ASP A 5 -10.30 -14.45 -0.11
N ASN A 6 -9.68 -13.30 0.16
CA ASN A 6 -10.41 -12.03 0.14
C ASN A 6 -10.54 -11.50 -1.30
N LYS A 7 -11.39 -10.49 -1.51
CA LYS A 7 -11.64 -9.88 -2.84
C LYS A 7 -10.36 -9.40 -3.56
N GLY A 8 -9.33 -9.00 -2.80
CA GLY A 8 -8.03 -8.63 -3.36
C GLY A 8 -7.29 -9.85 -3.93
N MET A 9 -7.18 -10.90 -3.13
CA MET A 9 -6.53 -12.15 -3.52
C MET A 9 -7.23 -12.84 -4.70
N THR A 10 -8.57 -12.85 -4.71
CA THR A 10 -9.33 -13.41 -5.84
C THR A 10 -9.03 -12.67 -7.14
N TYR A 11 -9.00 -11.33 -7.09
CA TYR A 11 -8.69 -10.51 -8.26
C TYR A 11 -7.24 -10.69 -8.73
N GLU A 12 -6.28 -10.73 -7.80
CA GLU A 12 -4.88 -10.99 -8.11
C GLU A 12 -4.71 -12.33 -8.83
N LYS A 13 -5.31 -13.41 -8.33
CA LYS A 13 -5.27 -14.74 -8.98
C LYS A 13 -5.86 -14.70 -10.39
N MET A 14 -6.96 -13.97 -10.59
CA MET A 14 -7.58 -13.81 -11.91
C MET A 14 -6.63 -13.10 -12.89
N ILE A 15 -6.01 -11.99 -12.49
CA ILE A 15 -5.04 -11.27 -13.33
C ILE A 15 -3.82 -12.14 -13.65
N VAL A 16 -3.28 -12.85 -12.65
CA VAL A 16 -2.17 -13.79 -12.86
C VAL A 16 -2.55 -14.89 -13.84
N GLN A 17 -3.79 -15.40 -13.78
CA GLN A 17 -4.25 -16.40 -14.75
C GLN A 17 -4.29 -15.85 -16.17
N ILE A 18 -4.81 -14.63 -16.38
CA ILE A 18 -4.80 -13.96 -17.70
C ILE A 18 -3.36 -13.85 -18.23
N MET A 19 -2.41 -13.48 -17.38
CA MET A 19 -1.00 -13.36 -17.77
C MET A 19 -0.38 -14.72 -18.14
N ARG A 20 -0.77 -15.81 -17.47
CA ARG A 20 -0.36 -17.19 -17.83
C ARG A 20 -0.92 -17.60 -19.18
N ASP A 21 -2.21 -17.35 -19.41
CA ASP A 21 -2.89 -17.71 -20.66
C ASP A 21 -2.28 -16.95 -21.85
N LYS A 22 -1.82 -15.71 -21.59
CA LYS A 22 -1.06 -14.88 -22.55
C LYS A 22 0.42 -15.25 -22.67
N LYS A 23 0.93 -16.18 -21.84
CA LYS A 23 2.33 -16.62 -21.79
C LYS A 23 3.33 -15.47 -21.56
N ILE A 24 2.94 -14.47 -20.78
CA ILE A 24 3.78 -13.29 -20.49
C ILE A 24 4.44 -13.34 -19.10
N ILE A 25 4.28 -14.43 -18.36
CA ILE A 25 4.98 -14.64 -17.08
C ILE A 25 6.30 -15.37 -17.36
N PRO A 26 7.44 -14.95 -16.77
CA PRO A 26 8.70 -15.67 -16.89
C PRO A 26 8.59 -17.14 -16.47
N GLU A 27 9.27 -18.03 -17.18
CA GLU A 27 9.28 -19.47 -16.87
C GLU A 27 9.74 -19.73 -15.43
N GLY A 28 9.07 -20.66 -14.74
CA GLY A 28 9.42 -21.05 -13.37
C GLY A 28 8.96 -20.07 -12.28
N LYS A 29 8.41 -18.89 -12.60
CA LYS A 29 7.88 -17.95 -11.59
C LYS A 29 6.41 -18.18 -11.30
N GLN A 30 6.08 -18.31 -10.01
CA GLN A 30 4.71 -18.26 -9.50
C GLN A 30 4.45 -16.88 -8.86
N GLY A 31 3.21 -16.37 -8.96
CA GLY A 31 2.84 -15.10 -8.32
C GLY A 31 3.12 -15.09 -6.82
N ALA A 32 3.33 -13.91 -6.23
CA ALA A 32 3.97 -13.75 -4.92
C ALA A 32 3.19 -14.31 -3.72
N GLY A 33 1.99 -14.88 -3.91
CA GLY A 33 1.29 -15.66 -2.89
C GLY A 33 1.08 -14.92 -1.56
N GLY A 34 0.99 -13.58 -1.60
CA GLY A 34 0.79 -12.71 -0.43
C GLY A 34 2.05 -12.40 0.42
N GLY A 35 3.26 -12.69 -0.07
CA GLY A 35 4.52 -12.33 0.60
C GLY A 35 4.94 -10.85 0.46
N PRO A 36 5.95 -10.37 1.23
CA PRO A 36 6.53 -9.05 1.04
C PRO A 36 7.31 -8.99 -0.28
N GLY A 37 6.69 -8.44 -1.32
CA GLY A 37 7.27 -8.31 -2.66
C GLY A 37 6.30 -7.64 -3.63
N THR A 38 6.72 -7.48 -4.88
CA THR A 38 5.82 -7.20 -6.01
C THR A 38 4.90 -8.40 -6.24
N ASP A 39 3.63 -8.17 -6.54
CA ASP A 39 2.65 -9.25 -6.70
C ASP A 39 3.01 -10.21 -7.86
N ILE A 40 3.52 -9.69 -8.99
CA ILE A 40 3.92 -10.49 -10.14
C ILE A 40 4.99 -9.77 -11.00
N THR A 41 5.70 -10.52 -11.83
CA THR A 41 6.53 -9.98 -12.92
C THR A 41 6.02 -10.46 -14.28
N PHE A 42 6.16 -9.63 -15.31
CA PHE A 42 5.93 -10.02 -16.70
C PHE A 42 7.20 -9.88 -17.53
N LEU A 43 7.30 -10.67 -18.60
CA LEU A 43 8.37 -10.63 -19.57
C LEU A 43 7.95 -9.76 -20.75
N HIS A 44 8.80 -8.79 -21.12
CA HIS A 44 8.65 -8.04 -22.35
C HIS A 44 10.00 -7.89 -23.06
N HIS A 45 10.10 -8.41 -24.29
CA HIS A 45 11.33 -8.45 -25.08
C HIS A 45 12.52 -9.03 -24.31
N GLY A 46 12.30 -10.16 -23.63
CA GLY A 46 13.29 -10.85 -22.81
C GLY A 46 13.65 -10.16 -21.50
N LYS A 47 13.00 -9.04 -21.14
CA LYS A 47 13.26 -8.30 -19.90
C LYS A 47 12.08 -8.40 -18.93
N GLU A 48 12.40 -8.60 -17.64
CA GLU A 48 11.39 -8.65 -16.58
C GLU A 48 10.98 -7.26 -16.09
N TYR A 49 9.68 -7.07 -15.89
CA TYR A 49 9.08 -5.88 -15.30
C TYR A 49 8.15 -6.24 -14.15
N LYS A 50 8.16 -5.43 -13.11
CA LYS A 50 7.43 -5.65 -11.85
C LYS A 50 6.05 -5.00 -11.91
N MET A 51 5.00 -5.73 -11.54
CA MET A 51 3.63 -5.23 -11.51
C MET A 51 2.92 -5.48 -10.16
N GLU A 52 2.37 -4.42 -9.59
CA GLU A 52 1.43 -4.48 -8.46
C GLU A 52 0.00 -4.67 -8.97
N ILE A 53 -0.85 -5.38 -8.23
CA ILE A 53 -2.25 -5.64 -8.58
C ILE A 53 -3.17 -5.17 -7.44
N LYS A 54 -4.15 -4.33 -7.76
CA LYS A 54 -5.19 -3.88 -6.81
C LYS A 54 -6.57 -4.10 -7.40
N ASN A 55 -7.46 -4.72 -6.63
CA ASN A 55 -8.82 -5.02 -7.09
C ASN A 55 -9.71 -3.78 -7.30
N ASN A 56 -9.37 -2.64 -6.70
CA ASN A 56 -9.99 -1.35 -6.93
C ASN A 56 -9.12 -0.21 -6.38
N VAL A 57 -9.60 1.03 -6.54
CA VAL A 57 -8.87 2.26 -6.16
C VAL A 57 -8.93 2.56 -4.66
N THR A 58 -10.06 2.35 -3.98
CA THR A 58 -10.32 2.98 -2.68
C THR A 58 -10.13 2.05 -1.48
N ASP A 59 -10.45 0.78 -1.66
CA ASP A 59 -10.42 -0.21 -0.59
C ASP A 59 -8.99 -0.58 -0.15
N PRO A 60 -8.02 -0.82 -1.05
CA PRO A 60 -6.70 -1.29 -0.64
C PRO A 60 -5.84 -0.18 -0.07
N ASP A 61 -4.88 -0.58 0.75
CA ASP A 61 -3.80 0.31 1.21
C ASP A 61 -2.69 0.29 0.16
N TYR A 62 -2.21 1.47 -0.22
CA TYR A 62 -1.13 1.67 -1.21
C TYR A 62 0.25 1.71 -0.55
N GLY A 63 0.29 1.59 0.77
CA GLY A 63 1.52 1.57 1.53
C GLY A 63 1.26 1.87 2.97
N GLN A 64 2.13 1.39 3.86
CA GLN A 64 2.07 1.72 5.27
C GLN A 64 3.48 1.77 5.86
N LYS A 65 3.71 2.70 6.77
CA LYS A 65 4.93 2.77 7.59
C LYS A 65 4.55 2.89 9.05
N ARG A 66 5.26 2.13 9.88
CA ARG A 66 4.93 1.97 11.30
C ARG A 66 5.49 3.14 12.10
N LEU A 67 4.67 3.63 13.01
CA LEU A 67 4.99 4.65 14.00
C LEU A 67 5.13 4.02 15.38
N ILE A 68 5.92 4.64 16.23
CA ILE A 68 6.14 4.26 17.62
C ILE A 68 6.30 5.53 18.47
N PRO A 69 5.60 5.64 19.62
CA PRO A 69 5.90 6.66 20.59
C PRO A 69 7.15 6.25 21.39
N GLU A 70 8.07 7.19 21.56
CA GLU A 70 9.32 7.04 22.30
C GLU A 70 9.34 8.04 23.45
N LYS A 71 9.94 7.67 24.58
CA LYS A 71 10.13 8.58 25.71
C LYS A 71 11.41 9.40 25.47
N VAL A 72 11.27 10.72 25.35
CA VAL A 72 12.37 11.68 25.19
C VAL A 72 12.37 12.59 26.40
N GLY A 73 13.27 12.33 27.36
CA GLY A 73 13.20 12.90 28.70
C GLY A 73 11.89 12.50 29.39
N ASP A 74 11.10 13.49 29.83
CA ASP A 74 9.80 13.24 30.47
C ASP A 74 8.60 13.29 29.51
N LYS A 75 8.84 13.47 28.21
CA LYS A 75 7.79 13.62 27.20
C LYS A 75 7.73 12.42 26.26
N TRP A 76 6.53 12.04 25.87
CA TRP A 76 6.31 11.08 24.79
C TRP A 76 6.34 11.80 23.44
N LYS A 77 7.11 11.27 22.51
CA LYS A 77 7.21 11.77 21.13
C LYS A 77 7.02 10.64 20.14
N TRP A 78 6.12 10.82 19.19
CA TRP A 78 5.95 9.94 18.05
C TRP A 78 7.15 10.02 17.10
N ASN A 79 7.59 8.85 16.68
CA ASN A 79 8.66 8.67 15.72
C ASN A 79 8.29 7.52 14.76
N TRP A 80 9.03 7.41 13.65
CA TRP A 80 9.00 6.20 12.84
C TRP A 80 9.75 5.08 13.55
N VAL A 81 9.32 3.83 13.35
CA VAL A 81 10.09 2.70 13.90
C VAL A 81 11.51 2.68 13.33
N PRO A 82 12.54 2.32 14.11
CA PRO A 82 13.94 2.41 13.67
C PRO A 82 14.22 1.76 12.31
N SER A 83 13.61 0.59 12.06
CA SER A 83 13.83 -0.19 10.84
C SER A 83 13.36 0.46 9.53
N VAL A 84 12.60 1.56 9.58
CA VAL A 84 12.11 2.24 8.37
C VAL A 84 12.61 3.68 8.21
N ARG A 85 13.36 4.23 9.17
CA ARG A 85 13.76 5.66 9.19
C ARG A 85 14.55 6.08 7.95
N GLU A 86 15.39 5.19 7.44
CA GLU A 86 16.23 5.49 6.28
C GLU A 86 15.52 5.35 4.93
N MET A 87 14.27 4.89 4.91
CA MET A 87 13.53 4.72 3.66
C MET A 87 13.16 6.07 3.06
N LYS A 88 13.32 6.23 1.73
CA LYS A 88 13.01 7.46 1.00
C LYS A 88 11.62 8.02 1.34
N ILE A 89 10.60 7.16 1.33
CA ILE A 89 9.22 7.56 1.64
C ILE A 89 9.05 8.07 3.07
N VAL A 90 9.82 7.54 4.04
CA VAL A 90 9.77 7.99 5.43
C VAL A 90 10.45 9.35 5.59
N LYS A 91 11.56 9.57 4.88
CA LYS A 91 12.20 10.90 4.80
C LYS A 91 11.25 11.91 4.17
N TYR A 92 10.55 11.53 3.10
CA TYR A 92 9.53 12.36 2.46
C TYR A 92 8.34 12.69 3.38
N TYR A 93 7.77 11.71 4.08
CA TYR A 93 6.73 11.98 5.08
C TYR A 93 7.21 12.89 6.22
N THR A 94 8.48 12.74 6.62
CA THR A 94 9.07 13.58 7.65
C THR A 94 9.25 15.01 7.16
N SER A 95 9.70 15.24 5.91
CA SER A 95 9.82 16.59 5.34
C SER A 95 8.47 17.28 5.14
N LEU A 96 7.37 16.52 5.04
CA LEU A 96 6.01 17.05 5.04
C LEU A 96 5.45 17.38 6.44
N GLY A 97 6.24 17.21 7.50
CA GLY A 97 5.82 17.54 8.87
C GLY A 97 4.85 16.52 9.51
N VAL A 98 4.79 15.28 9.01
CA VAL A 98 3.88 14.26 9.55
C VAL A 98 4.12 13.99 11.03
N LEU A 99 5.39 13.91 11.46
CA LEU A 99 5.71 13.71 12.88
C LEU A 99 5.35 14.94 13.72
N ASP A 100 5.56 16.16 13.23
CA ASP A 100 5.20 17.39 13.95
C ASP A 100 3.69 17.46 14.15
N TYR A 101 2.93 17.14 13.11
CA TYR A 101 1.48 17.05 13.18
C TYR A 101 1.02 16.04 14.24
N ILE A 102 1.51 14.80 14.20
CA ILE A 102 1.09 13.75 15.17
C ILE A 102 1.48 14.16 16.59
N ASN A 103 2.67 14.72 16.77
CA ASN A 103 3.14 15.17 18.08
C ASN A 103 2.33 16.34 18.65
N SER A 104 1.80 17.22 17.78
CA SER A 104 0.93 18.32 18.23
C SER A 104 -0.36 17.83 18.88
N LYS A 105 -0.83 16.63 18.52
CA LYS A 105 -2.02 16.00 19.12
C LYS A 105 -1.80 15.47 20.54
N LYS A 106 -0.55 15.32 20.99
CA LYS A 106 -0.19 14.83 22.34
C LYS A 106 -0.85 13.50 22.72
N ILE A 107 -1.11 12.64 21.74
CA ILE A 107 -1.74 11.32 21.94
C ILE A 107 -0.70 10.37 22.56
N ILE A 108 -1.04 9.75 23.70
CA ILE A 108 -0.27 8.66 24.30
C ILE A 108 -1.18 7.42 24.40
N PRO A 109 -0.97 6.41 23.54
CA PRO A 109 -1.87 5.26 23.48
C PRO A 109 -1.88 4.46 24.79
N ASN A 110 -3.04 3.90 25.15
CA ASN A 110 -3.20 2.94 26.24
C ASN A 110 -2.15 1.83 26.14
N LYS A 111 -1.81 1.36 24.93
CA LYS A 111 -0.74 0.37 24.70
C LYS A 111 0.55 0.65 25.44
N TYR A 112 0.94 1.93 25.52
CA TYR A 112 2.22 2.36 26.08
C TYR A 112 2.09 2.91 27.51
N ARG A 113 0.87 2.96 28.05
CA ARG A 113 0.57 3.40 29.42
C ARG A 113 0.23 2.25 30.37
N LYS A 114 -0.12 1.08 29.83
CA LYS A 114 -0.55 -0.09 30.61
C LYS A 114 0.34 -1.30 30.32
N PRO A 115 0.55 -2.19 31.30
CA PRO A 115 1.10 -3.52 31.05
C PRO A 115 0.27 -4.30 30.03
N ASP A 116 0.93 -5.16 29.25
CA ASP A 116 0.26 -5.96 28.22
C ASP A 116 -0.85 -6.87 28.78
N SER A 117 -0.71 -7.33 30.04
CA SER A 117 -1.69 -8.14 30.76
C SER A 117 -2.99 -7.40 31.06
N ASP A 118 -2.94 -6.08 31.14
CA ASP A 118 -4.04 -5.24 31.63
C ASP A 118 -4.78 -4.56 30.46
N LEU A 119 -4.28 -4.72 29.24
CA LEU A 119 -4.91 -4.18 28.04
C LEU A 119 -6.20 -4.94 27.73
N THR A 120 -7.27 -4.18 27.55
CA THR A 120 -8.59 -4.69 27.20
C THR A 120 -8.95 -4.38 25.74
N LEU A 121 -10.04 -4.97 25.24
CA LEU A 121 -10.60 -4.56 23.94
C LEU A 121 -11.00 -3.09 23.91
N LYS A 122 -11.49 -2.55 25.04
CA LYS A 122 -11.88 -1.15 25.17
C LYS A 122 -10.67 -0.24 24.95
N ASP A 123 -9.53 -0.55 25.57
CA ASP A 123 -8.28 0.21 25.39
C ASP A 123 -7.84 0.26 23.93
N VAL A 124 -7.91 -0.89 23.23
CA VAL A 124 -7.56 -0.96 21.81
C VAL A 124 -8.51 -0.12 20.96
N LYS A 125 -9.81 -0.13 21.29
CA LYS A 125 -10.83 0.65 20.57
C LYS A 125 -10.67 2.15 20.78
N GLU A 126 -10.34 2.57 22.00
CA GLU A 126 -10.01 3.97 22.31
C GLU A 126 -8.75 4.41 21.57
N ASP A 127 -7.69 3.60 21.58
CA ASP A 127 -6.45 3.90 20.83
C ASP A 127 -6.70 3.96 19.33
N GLN A 128 -7.58 3.11 18.80
CA GLN A 128 -8.02 3.18 17.42
C GLN A 128 -8.75 4.49 17.14
N ALA A 129 -9.77 4.84 17.91
CA ALA A 129 -10.57 6.04 17.69
C ALA A 129 -9.74 7.32 17.82
N ASN A 130 -8.88 7.40 18.84
CA ASN A 130 -8.10 8.60 19.13
C ASN A 130 -6.95 8.82 18.13
N PHE A 131 -6.38 7.76 17.56
CA PHE A 131 -5.27 7.85 16.61
C PHE A 131 -5.73 7.93 15.15
N GLU A 132 -6.93 7.44 14.84
CA GLU A 132 -7.50 7.43 13.50
C GLU A 132 -7.63 8.85 12.94
N ASP A 133 -7.00 9.09 11.79
CA ASP A 133 -7.13 10.36 11.08
C ASP A 133 -6.99 10.17 9.57
N PRO A 134 -8.07 10.32 8.78
CA PRO A 134 -8.05 10.19 7.33
C PRO A 134 -7.95 11.52 6.57
N SER A 135 -7.64 12.65 7.22
CA SER A 135 -7.81 14.00 6.65
C SER A 135 -6.61 14.54 5.88
N HIS A 136 -5.42 13.92 6.00
CA HIS A 136 -4.20 14.47 5.42
C HIS A 136 -4.12 14.19 3.94
N SER A 137 -4.40 15.20 3.11
CA SER A 137 -4.09 15.13 1.68
C SER A 137 -2.58 15.02 1.48
N ILE A 138 -2.16 14.26 0.46
CA ILE A 138 -0.75 14.13 0.09
C ILE A 138 -0.61 14.04 -1.43
N SER A 139 0.49 14.60 -1.95
CA SER A 139 0.83 14.53 -3.38
C SER A 139 0.95 13.08 -3.89
N SER A 140 0.66 12.88 -5.17
CA SER A 140 0.93 11.62 -5.89
C SER A 140 2.41 11.21 -5.85
N ASP A 141 3.33 12.15 -5.62
CA ASP A 141 4.75 11.85 -5.42
C ASP A 141 4.97 10.84 -4.29
N ALA A 142 4.13 10.85 -3.25
CA ALA A 142 4.19 9.86 -2.18
C ALA A 142 4.00 8.43 -2.69
N PHE A 143 3.08 8.23 -3.64
CA PHE A 143 2.85 6.94 -4.26
C PHE A 143 4.05 6.53 -5.11
N GLU A 144 4.58 7.43 -5.91
CA GLU A 144 5.76 7.17 -6.75
C GLU A 144 6.97 6.78 -5.91
N ILE A 145 7.30 7.57 -4.89
CA ILE A 145 8.43 7.31 -3.98
C ILE A 145 8.24 5.99 -3.21
N PHE A 146 7.00 5.63 -2.85
CA PHE A 146 6.73 4.36 -2.16
C PHE A 146 6.96 3.16 -3.09
N TYR A 147 6.61 3.29 -4.37
CA TYR A 147 6.58 2.17 -5.31
C TYR A 147 7.77 2.09 -6.27
N GLU A 148 8.60 3.13 -6.42
CA GLU A 148 9.64 3.19 -7.46
C GLU A 148 10.64 2.01 -7.43
N ASP A 149 10.93 1.48 -6.25
CA ASP A 149 11.82 0.33 -6.06
C ASP A 149 11.03 -1.02 -6.02
N LYS A 150 9.70 -0.94 -5.87
CA LYS A 150 8.79 -2.10 -5.70
C LYS A 150 8.13 -2.54 -7.01
N ALA A 151 7.65 -1.62 -7.83
CA ALA A 151 6.89 -1.95 -9.03
C ALA A 151 7.13 -0.92 -10.14
N ASP A 152 7.06 -1.38 -11.38
CA ASP A 152 7.13 -0.53 -12.56
C ASP A 152 5.71 -0.16 -13.04
N TYR A 153 4.79 -1.11 -12.90
CA TYR A 153 3.38 -1.00 -13.31
C TYR A 153 2.41 -1.33 -12.19
N ILE A 154 1.18 -0.86 -12.33
CA ILE A 154 0.07 -1.22 -11.45
C ILE A 154 -1.20 -1.51 -12.25
N GLN A 155 -1.78 -2.69 -12.03
CA GLN A 155 -3.08 -3.08 -12.57
C GLN A 155 -4.19 -2.78 -11.54
N ILE A 156 -5.22 -2.06 -11.97
CA ILE A 156 -6.36 -1.70 -11.13
C ILE A 156 -7.67 -2.26 -11.70
N GLY A 157 -8.36 -3.04 -10.89
CA GLY A 157 -9.66 -3.64 -11.22
C GLY A 157 -10.80 -2.65 -11.36
N LYS A 158 -12.02 -3.15 -11.57
CA LYS A 158 -13.22 -2.33 -11.81
C LYS A 158 -13.09 -1.37 -13.01
N ARG A 159 -12.47 -1.85 -14.10
CA ARG A 159 -12.33 -1.11 -15.38
C ARG A 159 -11.41 0.11 -15.30
N PHE A 160 -10.53 0.20 -14.32
CA PHE A 160 -9.56 1.30 -14.24
C PHE A 160 -8.35 1.04 -15.16
N GLY A 161 -7.82 -0.18 -15.17
CA GLY A 161 -6.81 -0.61 -16.14
C GLY A 161 -5.38 -0.60 -15.61
N LEU A 162 -4.44 -0.72 -16.55
CA LEU A 162 -3.00 -0.83 -16.32
C LEU A 162 -2.31 0.52 -16.47
N PHE A 163 -1.50 0.90 -15.48
CA PHE A 163 -0.77 2.16 -15.45
C PHE A 163 0.72 1.91 -15.20
N HIS A 164 1.59 2.81 -15.65
CA HIS A 164 2.95 2.88 -15.14
C HIS A 164 3.02 3.76 -13.89
N ILE A 165 3.98 3.50 -13.01
CA ILE A 165 4.10 4.21 -11.73
C ILE A 165 4.84 5.53 -11.92
N LYS A 166 6.11 5.45 -12.33
CA LYS A 166 7.00 6.62 -12.50
C LYS A 166 7.30 6.88 -13.97
N GLU A 167 7.74 5.82 -14.66
CA GLU A 167 8.13 5.82 -16.07
C GLU A 167 7.56 4.57 -16.74
N ASP A 168 7.15 4.68 -18.00
CA ASP A 168 6.74 3.53 -18.83
C ASP A 168 7.98 2.75 -19.31
N LYS A 169 8.65 2.07 -18.38
CA LYS A 169 9.96 1.42 -18.61
C LYS A 169 9.98 0.38 -19.74
N ALA A 170 8.84 -0.23 -20.03
CA ALA A 170 8.62 -1.21 -21.08
C ALA A 170 7.99 -0.61 -22.34
N ASN A 171 7.77 0.71 -22.41
CA ASN A 171 7.16 1.42 -23.54
C ASN A 171 5.81 0.81 -23.99
N LEU A 172 4.95 0.44 -23.05
CA LEU A 172 3.66 -0.20 -23.35
C LEU A 172 2.58 0.79 -23.82
N GLY A 173 2.87 2.09 -23.82
CA GLY A 173 1.91 3.15 -24.13
C GLY A 173 0.90 3.37 -23.02
N THR A 174 1.28 3.05 -21.78
CA THR A 174 0.39 3.16 -20.61
C THR A 174 0.32 4.59 -20.12
N ASP A 175 -0.80 4.95 -19.49
CA ASP A 175 -0.91 6.20 -18.74
C ASP A 175 -0.20 6.10 -17.38
N LYS A 176 0.33 7.22 -16.88
CA LYS A 176 0.85 7.32 -15.51
C LYS A 176 -0.28 7.15 -14.49
N PHE A 177 -0.02 6.46 -13.38
CA PHE A 177 -0.98 6.34 -12.30
C PHE A 177 -1.07 7.66 -11.52
N GLU A 178 -2.14 8.41 -11.75
CA GLU A 178 -2.38 9.68 -11.07
C GLU A 178 -3.69 9.65 -10.30
N GLY A 179 -3.65 10.11 -9.05
CA GLY A 179 -4.82 10.10 -8.17
C GLY A 179 -4.71 11.05 -7.00
N ASN A 180 -5.84 11.23 -6.32
CA ASN A 180 -5.92 11.99 -5.08
C ASN A 180 -5.58 11.06 -3.93
N PHE A 181 -4.48 11.33 -3.24
CA PHE A 181 -4.03 10.52 -2.13
C PHE A 181 -4.27 11.20 -0.79
N ILE A 182 -4.41 10.36 0.24
CA ILE A 182 -4.31 10.78 1.63
C ILE A 182 -3.29 9.93 2.38
N LEU A 183 -2.73 10.49 3.44
CA LEU A 183 -1.98 9.77 4.45
C LEU A 183 -2.85 9.58 5.70
N ARG A 184 -3.43 8.39 5.86
CA ARG A 184 -4.30 8.05 6.98
C ARG A 184 -3.48 7.55 8.18
N LEU A 185 -3.66 8.17 9.34
CA LEU A 185 -3.19 7.61 10.60
C LEU A 185 -4.16 6.52 11.07
N ARG A 186 -3.63 5.37 11.50
CA ARG A 186 -4.45 4.23 11.93
C ARG A 186 -3.73 3.34 12.94
N ALA A 187 -4.46 2.89 13.96
CA ALA A 187 -4.06 1.75 14.77
C ALA A 187 -4.69 0.44 14.25
N LYS A 188 -3.88 -0.60 14.04
CA LYS A 188 -4.30 -1.87 13.45
C LYS A 188 -3.93 -3.04 14.36
N ARG A 189 -4.93 -3.86 14.71
CA ARG A 189 -4.72 -5.16 15.36
C ARG A 189 -4.16 -6.18 14.36
N HIS A 190 -3.22 -6.98 14.84
CA HIS A 190 -2.60 -8.07 14.08
C HIS A 190 -3.28 -9.41 14.34
N THR A 191 -3.92 -9.54 15.52
CA THR A 191 -4.67 -10.74 15.90
C THR A 191 -5.85 -10.35 16.78
N THR A 192 -6.87 -11.20 16.81
CA THR A 192 -8.01 -11.09 17.73
C THR A 192 -7.72 -11.70 19.10
N LYS A 193 -6.73 -12.61 19.19
CA LYS A 193 -6.41 -13.38 20.41
C LYS A 193 -5.86 -12.51 21.54
N ASN A 194 -4.93 -11.62 21.21
CA ASN A 194 -4.18 -10.83 22.19
C ASN A 194 -4.47 -9.34 22.00
N PHE A 195 -4.78 -8.61 23.08
CA PHE A 195 -5.11 -7.19 23.02
C PHE A 195 -3.88 -6.32 22.79
N TYR A 196 -2.70 -6.69 23.29
CA TYR A 196 -1.44 -5.97 23.06
C TYR A 196 -0.92 -6.07 21.61
N CYS A 197 -1.41 -7.00 20.80
CA CYS A 197 -0.95 -7.23 19.43
C CYS A 197 -1.59 -6.25 18.42
N TYR A 198 -1.21 -4.97 18.49
CA TYR A 198 -1.54 -3.94 17.51
C TYR A 198 -0.39 -2.96 17.30
N SER A 199 -0.47 -2.18 16.23
CA SER A 199 0.55 -1.17 15.89
C SER A 199 -0.09 0.05 15.24
N PHE A 200 0.65 1.15 15.25
CA PHE A 200 0.25 2.44 14.72
C PHE A 200 0.95 2.68 13.39
N PHE A 201 0.22 3.21 12.41
CA PHE A 201 0.70 3.36 11.04
C PHE A 201 0.29 4.71 10.46
N ALA A 202 1.15 5.24 9.60
CA ALA A 202 0.74 6.13 8.54
C ALA A 202 0.52 5.29 7.27
N VAL A 203 -0.68 5.38 6.69
CA VAL A 203 -1.17 4.52 5.60
C VAL A 203 -1.48 5.38 4.39
N LEU A 204 -0.83 5.11 3.27
CA LEU A 204 -1.13 5.77 2.00
C LEU A 204 -2.41 5.17 1.40
N LYS A 205 -3.38 6.03 1.07
CA LYS A 205 -4.65 5.63 0.44
C LYS A 205 -4.90 6.46 -0.80
N CYS A 206 -5.30 5.82 -1.90
CA CYS A 206 -5.88 6.52 -3.03
C CYS A 206 -7.39 6.70 -2.81
N LYS A 207 -7.90 7.93 -2.96
CA LYS A 207 -9.33 8.25 -2.84
C LYS A 207 -10.03 8.20 -4.19
N LYS A 208 -9.31 8.56 -5.24
CA LYS A 208 -9.80 8.65 -6.61
C LYS A 208 -8.63 8.65 -7.56
N ILE A 209 -8.77 7.97 -8.69
CA ILE A 209 -7.85 8.10 -9.82
C ILE A 209 -8.37 9.16 -10.80
N LEU A 210 -7.48 9.93 -11.42
CA LEU A 210 -7.86 11.05 -12.27
C LEU A 210 -8.44 10.61 -13.61
N LYS A 211 -7.91 9.52 -14.17
CA LYS A 211 -8.36 8.93 -15.44
C LYS A 211 -8.31 7.40 -15.41
N LYS A 212 -9.15 6.76 -16.22
CA LYS A 212 -9.01 5.34 -16.55
C LYS A 212 -7.92 5.18 -17.61
N SER A 213 -7.16 4.10 -17.53
CA SER A 213 -6.16 3.76 -18.53
C SER A 213 -6.82 3.25 -19.80
N ARG A 214 -6.20 3.52 -20.95
CA ARG A 214 -6.54 2.87 -22.22
C ARG A 214 -6.09 1.41 -22.24
N CYS A 215 -5.06 1.06 -21.48
CA CYS A 215 -4.55 -0.31 -21.37
C CYS A 215 -5.24 -1.04 -20.21
N ASN A 216 -5.56 -2.31 -20.39
CA ASN A 216 -6.08 -3.16 -19.32
C ASN A 216 -5.72 -4.63 -19.59
N LEU A 217 -5.28 -5.36 -18.56
CA LEU A 217 -5.11 -6.82 -18.68
C LEU A 217 -6.45 -7.54 -18.77
N GLU A 218 -7.50 -6.98 -18.17
CA GLU A 218 -8.88 -7.45 -18.34
C GLU A 218 -9.42 -7.01 -19.71
N ASN A 219 -10.31 -7.84 -20.29
CA ASN A 219 -11.00 -7.49 -21.52
C ASN A 219 -12.25 -6.64 -21.24
N TYR A 220 -12.16 -5.33 -21.48
CA TYR A 220 -13.32 -4.42 -21.39
C TYR A 220 -13.48 -3.61 -22.68
N PRO A 221 -14.72 -3.32 -23.10
CA PRO A 221 -14.99 -2.42 -24.22
C PRO A 221 -14.31 -1.05 -24.03
N GLY A 222 -13.58 -0.61 -25.06
CA GLY A 222 -12.86 0.66 -25.05
C GLY A 222 -11.49 0.64 -24.36
N GLN A 223 -11.03 -0.52 -23.89
CA GLN A 223 -9.66 -0.72 -23.40
C GLN A 223 -8.96 -1.78 -24.25
N VAL A 224 -7.65 -1.66 -24.37
CA VAL A 224 -6.81 -2.60 -25.13
C VAL A 224 -5.91 -3.38 -24.20
N PHE A 225 -5.68 -4.65 -24.52
CA PHE A 225 -4.63 -5.40 -23.87
C PHE A 225 -3.27 -4.76 -24.24
N PRO A 226 -2.37 -4.50 -23.28
CA PRO A 226 -1.06 -3.91 -23.58
C PRO A 226 -0.26 -4.83 -24.52
N ALA A 227 0.54 -4.25 -25.42
CA ALA A 227 1.33 -4.98 -26.41
C ALA A 227 2.56 -5.68 -25.80
N ILE A 228 2.34 -6.51 -24.79
CA ILE A 228 3.39 -7.28 -24.11
C ILE A 228 3.76 -8.48 -24.97
N ILE A 229 5.00 -8.47 -25.43
CA ILE A 229 5.65 -9.53 -26.20
C ILE A 229 6.73 -10.14 -25.31
N PRO A 230 6.62 -11.41 -24.87
CA PRO A 230 7.64 -12.09 -24.07
C PRO A 230 9.05 -11.98 -24.67
#